data_AF-A0A2N0TR94-F1
#
_entry.id   AF-A0A2N0TR94-F1
#
_cell.length_a   1.000
_cell.length_b   1.000
_cell.length_c   1.000
_cell.angle_alpha   90.00
_cell.angle_beta   90.00
_cell.angle_gamma   90.00
#
_symmetry.space_group_name_H-M   'P 1'
#
loop_
_entity.id
_entity.type
_entity.pdbx_description
1 polymer ?
#
loop_
_entity_poly.entity_id
_entity_poly.type
_entity_poly.pdbx_seq_one_letter_code
_entity_poly.pdbx_strand_id
1 'polypeptide(L)'
;MNYRKETISKTCRKFLLFMMLHSLLSCTDQGCKYVTVSEEPYIAYCKNQDDIVYKDDRFIFNKDIEKLHSGAMEFIKIGEDSLAKVQLEGALEIEPTNPILLNDLGNLEERTKDFERAISLFKEAIKSSDSIYFPAEYNLADLYAILGEQEKAEFHYNHIIKKHRNDFLNGLAYRGLAEMYIDYGYQGKAKEMIIKAKESMENYSDFVSNFNVLEKRIDDYN
;
A
#
# COMPACT_ATOMS: atom_id res chain seq x y z
N MET A 1 -6.76 -15.07 -25.95
CA MET A 1 -7.12 -13.82 -26.65
C MET A 1 -6.40 -12.68 -25.96
N ASN A 2 -5.47 -12.03 -26.65
CA ASN A 2 -4.65 -10.92 -26.17
C ASN A 2 -5.51 -9.65 -26.00
N TYR A 3 -5.80 -9.24 -24.76
CA TYR A 3 -6.16 -7.86 -24.45
C TYR A 3 -4.96 -7.16 -23.79
N ARG A 4 -4.42 -6.19 -24.54
CA ARG A 4 -3.18 -5.41 -24.35
C ARG A 4 -3.28 -4.54 -23.08
N LYS A 5 -2.26 -4.44 -22.22
CA LYS A 5 -1.11 -3.50 -22.33
C LYS A 5 -1.43 -2.01 -22.65
N GLU A 6 -2.67 -1.53 -22.52
CA GLU A 6 -3.04 -0.16 -22.94
C GLU A 6 -3.59 0.81 -21.88
N THR A 7 -3.39 0.58 -20.57
CA THR A 7 -3.92 1.49 -19.53
C THR A 7 -2.89 2.06 -18.56
N ILE A 8 -1.65 2.25 -18.99
CA ILE A 8 -0.70 3.13 -18.31
C ILE A 8 -0.12 4.05 -19.39
N SER A 9 -0.27 5.36 -19.23
CA SER A 9 0.05 6.43 -20.19
C SER A 9 -0.93 6.58 -21.37
N LYS A 10 -1.96 7.42 -21.20
CA LYS A 10 -2.56 8.26 -22.26
C LYS A 10 -3.54 9.30 -21.66
N THR A 11 -3.00 10.28 -20.92
CA THR A 11 -3.74 11.51 -20.60
C THR A 11 -2.88 12.74 -20.84
N CYS A 12 -2.47 12.94 -22.09
CA CYS A 12 -2.05 14.27 -22.56
C CYS A 12 -2.23 14.34 -24.08
N ARG A 13 -3.48 14.47 -24.52
CA ARG A 13 -3.76 14.81 -25.92
C ARG A 13 -5.01 15.67 -26.01
N LYS A 14 -4.80 16.97 -25.80
CA LYS A 14 -5.45 18.11 -26.48
C LYS A 14 -5.16 19.37 -25.67
N PHE A 15 -4.18 20.16 -26.08
CA PHE A 15 -4.24 21.63 -26.02
C PHE A 15 -3.07 22.17 -26.86
N LEU A 16 -3.33 22.31 -28.15
CA LEU A 16 -2.57 23.18 -29.04
C LEU A 16 -3.59 24.22 -29.50
N LEU A 17 -3.57 25.40 -28.88
CA LEU A 17 -3.84 26.69 -29.51
C LEU A 17 -3.76 27.82 -28.48
N PHE A 18 -3.01 28.85 -28.88
CA PHE A 18 -2.79 30.18 -28.30
C PHE A 18 -1.58 30.42 -27.37
N MET A 19 -0.86 31.47 -27.78
CA MET A 19 0.44 31.93 -27.34
C MET A 19 0.40 32.69 -26.02
N MET A 20 1.60 32.88 -25.46
CA MET A 20 2.06 33.97 -24.58
C MET A 20 1.93 33.78 -23.06
N LEU A 21 3.08 33.35 -22.50
CA LEU A 21 3.81 33.99 -21.39
C LEU A 21 3.25 33.90 -19.95
N HIS A 22 4.17 33.44 -19.09
CA HIS A 22 4.27 33.55 -17.62
C HIS A 22 3.72 32.39 -16.76
N SER A 23 4.67 31.51 -16.44
CA SER A 23 4.90 30.91 -15.12
C SER A 23 3.71 30.28 -14.40
N LEU A 24 3.54 28.96 -14.55
CA LEU A 24 3.18 28.12 -13.41
C LEU A 24 3.96 26.81 -13.45
N LEU A 25 4.32 26.41 -12.24
CA LEU A 25 5.32 25.45 -11.86
C LEU A 25 5.05 24.02 -12.38
N SER A 26 6.16 23.32 -12.52
CA SER A 26 6.33 21.89 -12.76
C SER A 26 5.22 20.98 -12.20
N CYS A 27 4.47 20.33 -13.09
CA CYS A 27 4.05 18.96 -12.83
C CYS A 27 5.28 18.06 -13.07
N THR A 28 6.04 17.77 -12.02
CA THR A 28 6.90 16.58 -12.05
C THR A 28 6.00 15.36 -11.98
N ASP A 29 5.58 14.86 -13.13
CA ASP A 29 5.32 13.43 -13.30
C ASP A 29 6.68 12.75 -13.10
N GLN A 30 7.02 12.41 -11.84
CA GLN A 30 8.16 11.55 -11.59
C GLN A 30 7.74 10.17 -12.07
N GLY A 31 8.04 9.88 -13.34
CA GLY A 31 7.78 8.60 -13.99
C GLY A 31 8.38 7.46 -13.18
N CYS A 32 7.56 6.87 -12.33
CA CYS A 32 7.94 5.73 -11.54
C CYS A 32 8.32 4.57 -12.46
N LYS A 33 9.50 4.00 -12.26
CA LYS A 33 9.90 2.75 -12.93
C LYS A 33 9.45 1.57 -12.07
N TYR A 34 8.30 1.00 -12.43
CA TYR A 34 7.77 -0.17 -11.75
C TYR A 34 8.57 -1.44 -12.03
N VAL A 35 8.75 -2.26 -11.00
CA VAL A 35 9.28 -3.62 -11.09
C VAL A 35 8.15 -4.59 -10.76
N THR A 36 7.80 -5.45 -11.71
CA THR A 36 6.83 -6.51 -11.47
C THR A 36 7.45 -7.62 -10.62
N VAL A 37 6.77 -7.95 -9.53
CA VAL A 37 7.09 -9.03 -8.59
C VAL A 37 6.31 -10.30 -8.93
N SER A 38 5.03 -10.13 -9.27
CA SER A 38 4.10 -11.22 -9.56
C SER A 38 3.07 -10.72 -10.57
N GLU A 39 2.58 -11.61 -11.43
CA GLU A 39 1.48 -11.31 -12.37
C GLU A 39 0.11 -11.72 -11.78
N GLU A 40 0.06 -12.71 -10.88
CA GLU A 40 -1.19 -13.20 -10.26
C GLU A 40 -0.99 -13.56 -8.76
N PRO A 41 -1.48 -12.74 -7.81
CA PRO A 41 -1.98 -11.38 -8.02
C PRO A 41 -0.88 -10.49 -8.63
N TYR A 42 -1.28 -9.44 -9.35
CA TYR A 42 -0.34 -8.49 -9.91
C TYR A 42 0.25 -7.65 -8.78
N ILE A 43 1.55 -7.82 -8.56
CA ILE A 43 2.32 -7.10 -7.55
C ILE A 43 3.44 -6.39 -8.27
N ALA A 44 3.54 -5.08 -8.06
CA ALA A 44 4.66 -4.30 -8.52
C ALA A 44 5.04 -3.26 -7.45
N TYR A 45 6.28 -2.82 -7.46
CA TYR A 45 6.71 -1.72 -6.61
C TYR A 45 7.40 -0.64 -7.44
N CYS A 46 7.35 0.59 -6.96
CA CYS A 46 8.04 1.69 -7.57
C CYS A 46 9.53 1.69 -7.22
N LYS A 47 10.42 1.90 -8.20
CA LYS A 47 11.83 2.13 -7.85
C LYS A 47 12.00 3.48 -7.14
N ASN A 48 12.75 3.47 -6.04
CA ASN A 48 13.09 4.64 -5.21
C ASN A 48 11.92 5.28 -4.44
N GLN A 49 10.75 4.64 -4.45
CA GLN A 49 9.58 5.00 -3.65
C GLN A 49 8.99 3.67 -3.17
N ASP A 50 8.73 3.49 -1.87
CA ASP A 50 8.20 2.22 -1.34
C ASP A 50 6.72 1.98 -1.71
N ASP A 51 6.24 2.61 -2.78
CA ASP A 51 4.90 2.49 -3.30
C ASP A 51 4.71 1.11 -3.91
N ILE A 52 3.82 0.32 -3.30
CA ILE A 52 3.46 -1.02 -3.73
C ILE A 52 2.10 -0.97 -4.41
N VAL A 53 2.05 -1.47 -5.64
CA VAL A 53 0.82 -1.75 -6.36
C VAL A 53 0.48 -3.21 -6.14
N TYR A 54 -0.67 -3.45 -5.54
CA TYR A 54 -1.25 -4.78 -5.37
C TYR A 54 -2.61 -4.82 -6.07
N LYS A 55 -2.77 -5.71 -7.05
CA LYS A 55 -4.03 -5.94 -7.75
C LYS A 55 -4.35 -7.42 -7.77
N ASP A 56 -5.55 -7.73 -7.34
CA ASP A 56 -6.04 -9.10 -7.24
C ASP A 56 -7.27 -9.24 -8.12
N ASP A 57 -7.16 -10.05 -9.17
CA ASP A 57 -8.18 -10.21 -10.19
C ASP A 57 -9.47 -10.87 -9.67
N ARG A 58 -9.50 -11.29 -8.40
CA ARG A 58 -10.73 -11.69 -7.71
C ARG A 58 -11.64 -10.49 -7.42
N PHE A 59 -11.09 -9.28 -7.32
CA PHE A 59 -11.80 -8.06 -6.94
C PHE A 59 -11.80 -7.06 -8.10
N ILE A 60 -12.71 -7.28 -9.06
CA ILE A 60 -12.80 -6.48 -10.30
C ILE A 60 -13.89 -5.45 -10.15
N PHE A 61 -13.58 -4.20 -10.45
CA PHE A 61 -14.58 -3.15 -10.53
C PHE A 61 -15.41 -3.25 -11.80
N ASN A 62 -16.73 -3.12 -11.65
CA ASN A 62 -17.56 -2.73 -12.79
C ASN A 62 -17.28 -1.26 -13.14
N LYS A 63 -17.78 -0.82 -14.30
CA LYS A 63 -17.51 0.54 -14.82
C LYS A 63 -17.95 1.67 -13.88
N ASP A 64 -19.03 1.47 -13.12
CA ASP A 64 -19.55 2.50 -12.21
C ASP A 64 -18.67 2.61 -10.97
N ILE A 65 -18.25 1.48 -10.40
CA ILE A 65 -17.29 1.42 -9.29
C ILE A 65 -15.92 1.96 -9.74
N GLU A 66 -15.45 1.60 -10.93
CA GLU A 66 -14.18 2.07 -11.48
C GLU A 66 -14.16 3.60 -11.59
N LYS A 67 -15.27 4.21 -12.00
CA LYS A 67 -15.42 5.67 -12.07
C LYS A 67 -15.36 6.31 -10.68
N LEU A 68 -16.09 5.77 -9.71
CA LEU A 68 -16.12 6.27 -8.34
C LEU A 68 -14.75 6.12 -7.68
N HIS A 69 -14.13 4.94 -7.78
CA HIS A 69 -12.80 4.66 -7.26
C HIS A 69 -11.74 5.57 -7.90
N SER A 70 -11.75 5.74 -9.22
CA SER A 70 -10.83 6.67 -9.90
C SER A 70 -11.02 8.11 -9.44
N GLY A 71 -12.27 8.54 -9.23
CA GLY A 71 -12.58 9.85 -8.67
C GLY A 71 -12.05 10.01 -7.24
N ALA A 72 -12.19 8.99 -6.41
CA ALA A 72 -11.62 8.97 -5.06
C ALA A 72 -10.10 9.10 -5.09
N MET A 73 -9.41 8.35 -5.96
CA MET A 73 -7.95 8.41 -6.08
C MET A 73 -7.46 9.80 -6.52
N GLU A 74 -8.19 10.48 -7.41
CA GLU A 74 -7.85 11.85 -7.80
C GLU A 74 -8.04 12.83 -6.63
N PHE A 75 -9.14 12.72 -5.87
CA PHE A 75 -9.34 13.55 -4.69
C PHE A 75 -8.30 13.30 -3.60
N ILE A 76 -7.91 12.05 -3.37
CA ILE A 76 -6.81 11.69 -2.46
C ILE A 76 -5.51 12.39 -2.88
N LYS A 77 -5.19 12.38 -4.17
CA LYS A 77 -3.97 12.98 -4.70
C LYS A 77 -3.89 14.49 -4.48
N ILE A 78 -5.03 15.18 -4.51
CA ILE A 78 -5.11 16.64 -4.28
C ILE A 78 -5.40 17.00 -2.81
N GLY A 79 -5.52 16.01 -1.90
CA GLY A 79 -5.76 16.21 -0.47
C GLY A 79 -7.20 16.53 -0.10
N GLU A 80 -8.16 16.30 -0.99
CA GLU A 80 -9.58 16.54 -0.78
C GLU A 80 -10.27 15.32 -0.15
N ASP A 81 -9.88 15.00 1.08
CA ASP A 81 -10.23 13.77 1.80
C ASP A 81 -11.74 13.56 1.93
N SER A 82 -12.50 14.65 2.18
CA SER A 82 -13.95 14.56 2.30
C SER A 82 -14.63 14.16 0.98
N LEU A 83 -14.11 14.63 -0.16
CA LEU A 83 -14.65 14.27 -1.47
C LEU A 83 -14.25 12.85 -1.85
N ALA A 84 -13.02 12.43 -1.52
CA ALA A 84 -12.59 11.05 -1.68
C ALA A 84 -13.48 10.08 -0.90
N LYS A 85 -13.81 10.41 0.36
CA LYS A 85 -14.68 9.62 1.21
C LYS A 85 -16.06 9.41 0.58
N VAL A 86 -16.69 10.48 0.09
CA VAL A 86 -17.98 10.41 -0.59
C VAL A 86 -17.94 9.47 -1.81
N GLN A 87 -16.85 9.51 -2.59
CA GLN A 87 -16.70 8.61 -3.74
C GLN A 87 -16.54 7.15 -3.32
N LEU A 88 -15.73 6.87 -2.29
CA LEU A 88 -15.53 5.50 -1.77
C LEU A 88 -16.80 4.94 -1.12
N GLU A 89 -17.51 5.75 -0.32
CA GLU A 89 -18.79 5.37 0.28
C GLU A 89 -19.83 5.05 -0.81
N GLY A 90 -19.94 5.89 -1.84
CA GLY A 90 -20.81 5.61 -2.99
C GLY A 90 -20.43 4.34 -3.75
N ALA A 91 -19.14 4.01 -3.83
CA ALA A 91 -18.69 2.74 -4.43
C ALA A 91 -19.06 1.54 -3.56
N LEU A 92 -18.95 1.67 -2.23
CA LEU A 92 -19.36 0.66 -1.26
C LEU A 92 -20.89 0.49 -1.19
N GLU A 93 -21.69 1.51 -1.53
CA GLU A 93 -23.15 1.31 -1.69
C GLU A 93 -23.48 0.32 -2.82
N ILE A 94 -22.63 0.25 -3.85
CA ILE A 94 -22.79 -0.68 -4.98
C ILE A 94 -22.21 -2.06 -4.63
N GLU A 95 -21.02 -2.11 -4.02
CA GLU A 95 -20.34 -3.34 -3.61
C GLU A 95 -19.86 -3.27 -2.15
N PRO A 96 -20.74 -3.54 -1.17
CA PRO A 96 -20.46 -3.30 0.26
C PRO A 96 -19.32 -4.10 0.86
N THR A 97 -18.93 -5.19 0.21
CA THR A 97 -17.91 -6.12 0.72
C THR A 97 -16.68 -6.17 -0.19
N ASN A 98 -16.45 -5.16 -1.03
CA ASN A 98 -15.25 -5.13 -1.85
C ASN A 98 -14.02 -4.82 -0.97
N PRO A 99 -13.03 -5.72 -0.87
CA PRO A 99 -11.89 -5.53 0.03
C PRO A 99 -10.96 -4.38 -0.39
N ILE A 100 -10.91 -4.04 -1.69
CA ILE A 100 -10.14 -2.89 -2.17
C ILE A 100 -10.77 -1.60 -1.65
N LEU A 101 -12.08 -1.44 -1.83
CA LEU A 101 -12.80 -0.22 -1.40
C LEU A 101 -12.78 -0.05 0.12
N LEU A 102 -12.97 -1.15 0.87
CA LEU A 102 -12.90 -1.16 2.32
C LEU A 102 -11.50 -0.76 2.81
N ASN A 103 -10.44 -1.30 2.18
CA ASN A 103 -9.06 -0.92 2.48
C ASN A 103 -8.78 0.55 2.19
N ASP A 104 -9.20 1.04 1.02
CA ASP A 104 -8.93 2.42 0.62
C ASP A 104 -9.67 3.43 1.49
N LEU A 105 -10.90 3.11 1.92
CA LEU A 105 -11.59 3.90 2.93
C LEU A 105 -10.88 3.80 4.28
N GLY A 106 -10.39 2.62 4.67
CA GLY A 106 -9.59 2.44 5.89
C GLY A 106 -8.36 3.35 5.93
N ASN A 107 -7.61 3.43 4.84
CA ASN A 107 -6.46 4.32 4.69
C ASN A 107 -6.85 5.81 4.81
N LEU A 108 -8.03 6.18 4.32
CA LEU A 108 -8.54 7.54 4.41
C LEU A 108 -8.94 7.91 5.85
N GLU A 109 -9.58 6.99 6.57
CA GLU A 109 -9.91 7.17 7.99
C GLU A 109 -8.62 7.23 8.84
N GLU A 110 -7.62 6.40 8.53
CA GLU A 110 -6.31 6.47 9.18
C GLU A 110 -5.63 7.83 8.96
N ARG A 111 -5.60 8.32 7.72
CA ARG A 111 -5.04 9.63 7.38
C ARG A 111 -5.73 10.77 8.14
N THR A 112 -7.04 10.65 8.36
CA THR A 112 -7.85 11.63 9.11
C THR A 112 -7.88 11.35 10.61
N LYS A 113 -7.12 10.35 11.08
CA LYS A 113 -6.94 9.93 12.48
C LYS A 113 -8.17 9.33 13.15
N ASP A 114 -9.16 8.87 12.39
CA ASP A 114 -10.23 8.00 12.90
C ASP A 114 -9.74 6.54 12.90
N PHE A 115 -8.86 6.24 13.86
CA PHE A 115 -8.18 4.96 13.94
C PHE A 115 -9.12 3.80 14.25
N GLU A 116 -10.15 4.02 15.06
CA GLU A 116 -11.17 3.02 15.35
C GLU A 116 -11.91 2.61 14.07
N ARG A 117 -12.30 3.58 13.24
CA ARG A 117 -12.96 3.29 11.96
C ARG A 117 -12.01 2.62 10.98
N ALA A 118 -10.76 3.08 10.87
CA ALA A 118 -9.74 2.45 10.03
C ALA A 118 -9.55 0.97 10.37
N ILE A 119 -9.40 0.64 11.66
CA ILE A 119 -9.29 -0.74 12.15
C ILE A 119 -10.51 -1.59 11.75
N SER A 120 -11.73 -1.04 11.88
CA SER A 120 -12.95 -1.76 11.47
C SER A 120 -12.92 -2.09 9.98
N LEU A 121 -12.62 -1.09 9.15
CA LEU A 121 -12.61 -1.23 7.71
C LEU A 121 -11.54 -2.21 7.22
N PHE A 122 -10.32 -2.17 7.78
CA PHE A 122 -9.29 -3.15 7.45
C PHE A 122 -9.71 -4.58 7.83
N LYS A 123 -10.32 -4.77 9.01
CA LYS A 123 -10.85 -6.09 9.41
C LYS A 123 -11.95 -6.57 8.47
N GLU A 124 -12.84 -5.68 8.05
CA GLU A 124 -13.91 -6.00 7.10
C GLU A 124 -13.35 -6.35 5.72
N ALA A 125 -12.30 -5.66 5.26
CA ALA A 125 -11.60 -5.97 4.01
C ALA A 125 -11.00 -7.38 4.05
N ILE A 126 -10.27 -7.72 5.11
CA ILE A 126 -9.67 -9.06 5.29
C ILE A 126 -10.77 -10.13 5.33
N LYS A 127 -11.85 -9.89 6.08
CA LYS A 127 -12.96 -10.84 6.19
C LYS A 127 -13.63 -11.09 4.82
N SER A 128 -13.80 -10.04 4.03
CA SER A 128 -14.49 -10.11 2.73
C SER A 128 -13.67 -10.77 1.61
N SER A 129 -12.37 -10.99 1.83
CA SER A 129 -11.44 -11.56 0.85
C SER A 129 -11.08 -13.03 1.11
N ASP A 130 -11.95 -13.76 1.81
CA ASP A 130 -11.68 -15.10 2.37
C ASP A 130 -10.56 -15.12 3.42
N SER A 131 -10.54 -14.09 4.28
CA SER A 131 -9.60 -13.93 5.42
C SER A 131 -8.14 -13.67 5.05
N ILE A 132 -7.86 -13.27 3.79
CA ILE A 132 -6.51 -12.94 3.31
C ILE A 132 -6.61 -11.82 2.28
N TYR A 133 -6.17 -10.60 2.62
CA TYR A 133 -5.97 -9.50 1.67
C TYR A 133 -4.76 -8.69 2.14
N PHE A 134 -3.64 -8.85 1.43
CA PHE A 134 -2.35 -8.35 1.88
C PHE A 134 -2.36 -6.85 2.25
N PRO A 135 -2.91 -5.92 1.42
CA PRO A 135 -2.88 -4.50 1.76
C PRO A 135 -3.57 -4.18 3.09
N ALA A 136 -4.79 -4.66 3.30
CA ALA A 136 -5.53 -4.38 4.53
C ALA A 136 -4.90 -5.03 5.75
N GLU A 137 -4.33 -6.22 5.61
CA GLU A 137 -3.67 -6.89 6.72
C GLU A 137 -2.35 -6.22 7.12
N TYR A 138 -1.58 -5.77 6.13
CA TYR A 138 -0.37 -4.99 6.37
C TYR A 138 -0.70 -3.66 7.04
N ASN A 139 -1.67 -2.91 6.51
CA ASN A 139 -2.08 -1.62 7.08
C ASN A 139 -2.65 -1.76 8.50
N LEU A 140 -3.38 -2.85 8.77
CA LEU A 140 -3.87 -3.15 10.11
C LEU A 140 -2.72 -3.45 11.08
N ALA A 141 -1.68 -4.16 10.64
CA ALA A 141 -0.49 -4.43 11.44
C ALA A 141 0.28 -3.13 11.76
N ASP A 142 0.54 -2.30 10.75
CA ASP A 142 1.19 -1.00 10.88
C ASP A 142 0.41 -0.09 11.84
N LEU A 143 -0.91 0.00 11.68
CA LEU A 143 -1.75 0.83 12.54
C LEU A 143 -1.73 0.34 14.00
N TYR A 144 -1.78 -0.97 14.24
CA TYR A 144 -1.60 -1.48 15.61
C TYR A 144 -0.22 -1.18 16.18
N ALA A 145 0.84 -1.23 15.36
CA ALA A 145 2.18 -0.88 15.79
C ALA A 145 2.27 0.60 16.22
N ILE A 146 1.67 1.51 15.45
CA ILE A 146 1.58 2.95 15.78
C ILE A 146 0.81 3.19 17.08
N LEU A 147 -0.26 2.42 17.32
CA LEU A 147 -1.13 2.58 18.48
C LEU A 147 -0.59 1.96 19.78
N GLY A 148 0.61 1.37 19.79
CA GLY A 148 1.15 0.72 20.98
C GLY A 148 0.70 -0.74 21.17
N GLU A 149 -0.10 -1.27 20.24
CA GLU A 149 -0.77 -2.56 20.34
C GLU A 149 0.11 -3.69 19.76
N GLN A 150 1.32 -3.81 20.32
CA GLN A 150 2.40 -4.65 19.81
C GLN A 150 1.97 -6.09 19.51
N GLU A 151 1.25 -6.75 20.43
CA GLU A 151 0.84 -8.14 20.25
C GLU A 151 -0.08 -8.34 19.04
N LYS A 152 -0.95 -7.35 18.75
CA LYS A 152 -1.85 -7.38 17.60
C LYS A 152 -1.09 -7.12 16.30
N ALA A 153 -0.14 -6.20 16.31
CA ALA A 153 0.75 -5.95 15.17
C ALA A 153 1.57 -7.21 14.84
N GLU A 154 2.21 -7.81 15.85
CA GLU A 154 2.96 -9.08 15.71
C GLU A 154 2.07 -10.18 15.11
N PHE A 155 0.82 -10.31 15.59
CA PHE A 155 -0.11 -11.29 15.07
C PHE A 155 -0.35 -11.12 13.56
N HIS A 156 -0.66 -9.91 13.10
CA HIS A 156 -0.99 -9.65 11.70
C HIS A 156 0.21 -9.78 10.76
N TYR A 157 1.39 -9.26 11.12
CA TYR A 157 2.59 -9.50 10.30
C TYR A 157 2.93 -11.00 10.20
N ASN A 158 2.85 -11.74 11.31
CA ASN A 158 3.11 -13.18 11.29
C ASN A 158 2.03 -13.95 10.51
N HIS A 159 0.80 -13.46 10.48
CA HIS A 159 -0.25 -14.03 9.64
C HIS A 159 0.10 -13.87 8.16
N ILE A 160 0.60 -12.70 7.74
CA ILE A 160 1.09 -12.49 6.37
C ILE A 160 2.17 -13.51 6.02
N ILE A 161 3.22 -13.60 6.85
CA ILE A 161 4.37 -14.50 6.67
C ILE A 161 3.93 -15.97 6.55
N LYS A 162 2.91 -16.37 7.30
CA LYS A 162 2.40 -17.76 7.31
C LYS A 162 1.49 -18.08 6.13
N LYS A 163 0.75 -17.10 5.62
CA LYS A 163 -0.32 -17.32 4.64
C LYS A 163 0.10 -17.02 3.21
N HIS A 164 0.95 -16.03 3.00
CA HIS A 164 1.42 -15.67 1.67
C HIS A 164 2.62 -16.54 1.27
N ARG A 165 2.56 -17.10 0.06
CA ARG A 165 3.66 -17.87 -0.54
C ARG A 165 4.62 -17.01 -1.35
N ASN A 166 4.51 -15.69 -1.22
CA ASN A 166 5.27 -14.73 -2.00
C ASN A 166 6.36 -14.12 -1.13
N ASP A 167 7.62 -14.37 -1.48
CA ASP A 167 8.77 -13.96 -0.67
C ASP A 167 8.89 -12.44 -0.55
N PHE A 168 8.50 -11.69 -1.59
CA PHE A 168 8.47 -10.24 -1.53
C PHE A 168 7.47 -9.73 -0.47
N LEU A 169 6.24 -10.26 -0.44
CA LEU A 169 5.24 -9.89 0.57
C LEU A 169 5.68 -10.29 1.99
N ASN A 170 6.28 -11.47 2.14
CA ASN A 170 6.84 -11.91 3.42
C ASN A 170 7.98 -10.99 3.87
N GLY A 171 8.81 -10.56 2.92
CA GLY A 171 9.87 -9.59 3.13
C GLY A 171 9.36 -8.25 3.64
N LEU A 172 8.28 -7.72 3.07
CA LEU A 172 7.63 -6.51 3.55
C LEU A 172 7.12 -6.68 4.99
N ALA A 173 6.50 -7.80 5.31
CA ALA A 173 6.04 -8.08 6.68
C ALA A 173 7.20 -8.21 7.68
N TYR A 174 8.32 -8.85 7.30
CA TYR A 174 9.53 -8.86 8.13
C TYR A 174 10.11 -7.46 8.32
N ARG A 175 10.06 -6.60 7.29
CA ARG A 175 10.48 -5.20 7.41
C ARG A 175 9.59 -4.44 8.41
N GLY A 176 8.27 -4.55 8.31
CA GLY A 176 7.34 -3.92 9.25
C GLY A 176 7.55 -4.38 10.70
N LEU A 177 7.77 -5.69 10.91
CA LEU A 177 8.17 -6.21 12.23
C LEU A 177 9.50 -5.62 12.72
N ALA A 178 10.50 -5.48 11.85
CA ALA A 178 11.78 -4.89 12.22
C ALA A 178 11.61 -3.42 12.64
N GLU A 179 10.87 -2.63 11.88
CA GLU A 179 10.56 -1.23 12.19
C GLU A 179 9.85 -1.09 13.53
N MET A 180 8.79 -1.88 13.75
CA MET A 180 8.10 -1.95 15.03
C MET A 180 9.07 -2.35 16.16
N TYR A 181 9.90 -3.38 15.99
CA TYR A 181 10.84 -3.78 17.03
C TYR A 181 11.90 -2.72 17.34
N ILE A 182 12.31 -1.92 16.36
CA ILE A 182 13.19 -0.77 16.56
C ILE A 182 12.49 0.28 17.42
N ASP A 183 11.25 0.63 17.09
CA ASP A 183 10.50 1.69 17.77
C ASP A 183 10.19 1.33 19.23
N TYR A 184 10.09 0.04 19.55
CA TYR A 184 9.86 -0.47 20.89
C TYR A 184 11.16 -0.88 21.61
N GLY A 185 12.33 -0.68 21.00
CA GLY A 185 13.64 -0.94 21.62
C GLY A 185 14.07 -2.42 21.68
N TYR A 186 13.38 -3.32 20.98
CA TYR A 186 13.73 -4.75 20.92
C TYR A 186 14.81 -5.03 19.86
N GLN A 187 16.00 -4.46 20.03
CA GLN A 187 17.10 -4.51 19.05
C GLN A 187 17.41 -5.94 18.56
N GLY A 188 17.43 -6.92 19.46
CA GLY A 188 17.71 -8.32 19.09
C GLY A 188 16.68 -8.90 18.12
N LYS A 189 15.39 -8.68 18.40
CA LYS A 189 14.30 -9.09 17.51
C LYS A 189 14.35 -8.32 16.19
N ALA A 190 14.63 -7.02 16.23
CA ALA A 190 14.76 -6.19 15.03
C ALA A 190 15.86 -6.72 14.09
N LYS A 191 17.06 -7.03 14.62
CA LYS A 191 18.16 -7.62 13.82
C LYS A 191 17.75 -8.93 13.18
N GLU A 192 17.07 -9.81 13.92
CA GLU A 192 16.57 -11.08 13.37
C GLU A 192 15.59 -10.85 12.21
N MET A 193 14.66 -9.90 12.35
CA MET A 193 13.67 -9.61 11.30
C MET A 193 14.30 -8.98 10.05
N ILE A 194 15.30 -8.10 10.21
CA ILE A 194 16.04 -7.54 9.06
C ILE A 194 16.73 -8.64 8.26
N ILE A 195 17.35 -9.63 8.93
CA ILE A 195 17.99 -10.77 8.26
C ILE A 195 16.95 -11.51 7.41
N LYS A 196 15.79 -11.85 7.99
CA LYS A 196 14.71 -12.55 7.26
C LYS A 196 14.14 -11.71 6.12
N ALA A 197 14.04 -10.39 6.29
CA ALA A 197 13.62 -9.47 5.24
C ALA A 197 14.61 -9.49 4.06
N LYS A 198 15.92 -9.40 4.35
CA LYS A 198 16.99 -9.47 3.34
C LYS A 198 17.01 -10.80 2.60
N GLU A 199 16.86 -11.91 3.31
CA GLU A 199 16.77 -13.25 2.70
C GLU A 199 15.56 -13.37 1.77
N SER A 200 14.38 -12.94 2.23
CA SER A 200 13.15 -12.99 1.43
C SER A 200 13.19 -12.06 0.21
N MET A 201 14.03 -11.02 0.26
CA MET A 201 14.14 -10.02 -0.79
C MET A 201 15.52 -9.98 -1.46
N GLU A 202 16.28 -11.07 -1.44
CA GLU A 202 17.65 -11.13 -1.98
C GLU A 202 17.73 -10.71 -3.47
N ASN A 203 16.65 -10.96 -4.22
CA ASN A 203 16.55 -10.64 -5.64
C ASN A 203 16.02 -9.22 -5.92
N TYR A 204 15.70 -8.44 -4.89
CA TYR A 204 15.19 -7.06 -5.00
C TYR A 204 16.21 -6.06 -4.46
N SER A 205 17.30 -5.88 -5.21
CA SER A 205 18.43 -5.02 -4.80
C SER A 205 18.04 -3.57 -4.49
N ASP A 206 16.89 -3.10 -4.99
CA ASP A 206 16.37 -1.76 -4.71
C ASP A 206 16.08 -1.55 -3.20
N PHE A 207 15.81 -2.63 -2.45
CA PHE A 207 15.50 -2.56 -1.01
C PHE A 207 16.74 -2.58 -0.10
N VAL A 208 17.94 -2.82 -0.63
CA VAL A 208 19.18 -2.89 0.17
C VAL A 208 19.40 -1.60 0.99
N SER A 209 19.13 -0.44 0.38
CA SER A 209 19.24 0.85 1.09
C SER A 209 18.28 0.95 2.26
N ASN A 210 17.05 0.43 2.12
CA ASN A 210 16.05 0.45 3.18
C ASN A 210 16.53 -0.36 4.40
N PHE A 211 17.08 -1.56 4.18
CA PHE A 211 17.60 -2.37 5.28
C PHE A 211 18.83 -1.73 5.96
N ASN A 212 19.72 -1.11 5.19
CA ASN A 212 20.89 -0.43 5.76
C ASN A 212 20.47 0.74 6.68
N VAL A 213 19.39 1.45 6.32
CA VAL A 213 18.82 2.51 7.18
C VAL A 213 18.29 1.91 8.48
N LEU A 214 17.58 0.79 8.43
CA LEU A 214 17.07 0.11 9.62
C LEU A 214 18.20 -0.43 10.51
N GLU A 215 19.25 -1.01 9.93
CA GLU A 215 20.43 -1.46 10.68
C GLU A 215 21.12 -0.32 11.40
N LYS A 216 21.31 0.81 10.70
CA LYS A 216 21.88 2.01 11.32
C LYS A 216 21.02 2.52 12.48
N ARG A 217 19.69 2.54 12.31
CA ARG A 217 18.76 2.93 13.39
C ARG A 217 18.94 2.05 14.62
N ILE A 218 19.20 0.75 14.48
CA ILE A 218 19.46 -0.14 15.61
C ILE A 218 20.77 0.20 16.31
N ASP A 219 21.81 0.51 15.53
CA ASP A 219 23.13 0.81 16.07
C ASP A 219 23.16 2.15 16.80
N ASP A 220 22.38 3.14 16.36
CA ASP A 220 22.23 4.46 16.99
C ASP A 220 21.55 4.42 18.38
N TYR A 221 20.98 3.27 18.79
CA TYR A 221 20.46 3.05 20.15
C TYR A 221 21.53 2.63 21.18
N ASN A 222 22.77 2.36 20.75
CA ASN A 222 23.90 2.00 21.64
C ASN A 222 24.73 3.23 22.02
#